data_AF-A0A0G0HFM6-F1
#
_entry.id   AF-A0A0G0HFM6-F1
#
_cell.length_a   1.000
_cell.length_b   1.000
_cell.length_c   1.000
_cell.angle_alpha   90.00
_cell.angle_beta   90.00
_cell.angle_gamma   90.00
#
_symmetry.space_group_name_H-M   'P 1'
#
loop_
_entity.id
_entity.type
_entity.pdbx_description
1 polymer ?
#
loop_
_entity_poly.entity_id
_entity_poly.type
_entity_poly.pdbx_seq_one_letter_code
_entity_poly.pdbx_strand_id
1 'polypeptide(L)'
;MAEAIKRNNLQDKVRLAIDVAASSFYNGGEYKVDKKNISKEELASIYESLIKEFNLFSIEDPFEEEDFESFAKLKNSQKSLLVVGDDLTVTNKMLLQKAIDEKSINAMIIKPNQIGTLSETLETMKLARENNIELIVSHRGEETDDDFIADLAYAFGCFGLKAGSPLKSERRLKYDRLIKISER
;
A
#
# COMPACT_ATOMS: atom_id res chain seq x y z
N MET A 1 1.38 -14.87 -11.45
CA MET A 1 0.07 -14.18 -11.40
C MET A 1 -0.45 -13.82 -12.79
N ALA A 2 0.33 -13.11 -13.63
CA ALA A 2 -0.08 -12.70 -14.98
C ALA A 2 -0.62 -13.85 -15.84
N GLU A 3 0.04 -15.02 -15.83
CA GLU A 3 -0.48 -16.20 -16.53
C GLU A 3 -1.84 -16.66 -16.00
N ALA A 4 -2.08 -16.63 -14.69
CA ALA A 4 -3.36 -17.02 -14.11
C ALA A 4 -4.46 -16.04 -14.51
N ILE A 5 -4.18 -14.73 -14.52
CA ILE A 5 -5.10 -13.69 -15.02
C ILE A 5 -5.46 -13.97 -16.48
N LYS A 6 -4.45 -14.22 -17.32
CA LYS A 6 -4.63 -14.51 -18.75
C LYS A 6 -5.45 -15.78 -18.99
N ARG A 7 -5.13 -16.87 -18.28
CA ARG A 7 -5.85 -18.16 -18.40
C ARG A 7 -7.33 -18.04 -18.00
N ASN A 8 -7.69 -17.07 -17.15
CA ASN A 8 -9.06 -16.84 -16.70
C ASN A 8 -9.77 -15.67 -17.42
N ASN A 9 -9.17 -15.07 -18.44
CA ASN A 9 -9.72 -13.91 -19.18
C ASN A 9 -10.08 -12.71 -18.27
N LEU A 10 -9.20 -12.39 -17.33
CA LEU A 10 -9.39 -11.31 -16.34
C LEU A 10 -8.54 -10.06 -16.58
N GLN A 11 -7.87 -9.96 -17.74
CA GLN A 11 -6.90 -8.88 -18.02
C GLN A 11 -7.49 -7.47 -17.88
N ASP A 12 -8.75 -7.26 -18.28
CA ASP A 12 -9.41 -5.96 -18.20
C ASP A 12 -10.09 -5.70 -16.84
N LYS A 13 -10.09 -6.70 -15.94
CA LYS A 13 -10.77 -6.66 -14.64
C LYS A 13 -9.81 -6.64 -13.46
N VAL A 14 -8.55 -7.04 -13.67
CA VAL A 14 -7.56 -7.22 -12.61
C VAL A 14 -6.29 -6.48 -12.98
N ARG A 15 -5.80 -5.65 -12.04
CA ARG A 15 -4.47 -5.04 -12.11
C ARG A 15 -3.60 -5.57 -10.99
N LEU A 16 -2.29 -5.48 -11.16
CA LEU A 16 -1.31 -6.01 -10.21
C LEU A 16 -0.77 -4.91 -9.30
N ALA A 17 -0.64 -5.23 -8.03
CA ALA A 17 -0.06 -4.40 -6.99
C ALA A 17 1.01 -5.23 -6.26
N ILE A 18 2.07 -4.60 -5.80
CA ILE A 18 3.10 -5.25 -4.98
C ILE A 18 3.33 -4.46 -3.69
N ASP A 19 3.61 -5.21 -2.63
CA ASP A 19 4.11 -4.73 -1.35
C ASP A 19 5.54 -5.23 -1.23
N VAL A 20 6.48 -4.30 -1.33
CA VAL A 20 7.91 -4.62 -1.38
C VAL A 20 8.46 -4.74 0.04
N ALA A 21 8.00 -3.90 0.97
CA ALA A 21 8.54 -3.78 2.32
C ALA A 21 10.08 -3.64 2.30
N ALA A 22 10.60 -2.70 1.52
CA ALA A 22 12.03 -2.63 1.20
C ALA A 22 12.95 -2.44 2.41
N SER A 23 12.46 -1.80 3.48
CA SER A 23 13.14 -1.69 4.77
C SER A 23 13.59 -3.05 5.31
N SER A 24 12.83 -4.12 5.08
CA SER A 24 13.11 -5.47 5.60
C SER A 24 14.38 -6.13 5.03
N PHE A 25 14.85 -5.65 3.88
CA PHE A 25 16.07 -6.14 3.23
C PHE A 25 17.07 -5.04 2.91
N TYR A 26 16.87 -3.84 3.45
CA TYR A 26 17.84 -2.75 3.41
C TYR A 26 18.95 -2.96 4.45
N ASN A 27 20.19 -2.71 4.06
CA ASN A 27 21.34 -2.79 4.95
C ASN A 27 22.44 -1.82 4.50
N GLY A 28 22.67 -0.76 5.28
CA GLY A 28 23.86 0.08 5.15
C GLY A 28 23.99 0.83 3.81
N GLY A 29 22.88 1.21 3.19
CA GLY A 29 22.86 1.93 1.90
C GLY A 29 22.51 1.07 0.69
N GLU A 30 22.46 -0.25 0.86
CA GLU A 30 22.15 -1.20 -0.21
C GLU A 30 20.95 -2.08 0.15
N TYR A 31 20.36 -2.72 -0.85
CA TYR A 31 19.23 -3.64 -0.72
C TYR A 31 19.67 -5.06 -1.06
N LYS A 32 19.33 -6.04 -0.22
CA LYS A 32 19.68 -7.43 -0.43
C LYS A 32 18.59 -8.15 -1.24
N VAL A 33 18.78 -8.25 -2.56
CA VAL A 33 17.85 -8.89 -3.50
C VAL A 33 18.54 -10.07 -4.18
N ASP A 34 17.92 -11.26 -4.14
CA ASP A 34 18.46 -12.50 -4.72
C ASP A 34 19.94 -12.76 -4.37
N LYS A 35 20.27 -12.62 -3.07
CA LYS A 35 21.63 -12.77 -2.51
C LYS A 35 22.66 -11.76 -3.04
N LYS A 36 22.25 -10.75 -3.79
CA LYS A 36 23.09 -9.63 -4.21
C LYS A 36 22.74 -8.40 -3.40
N ASN A 37 23.73 -7.56 -3.14
CA ASN A 37 23.48 -6.21 -2.71
C ASN A 37 23.33 -5.34 -3.96
N ILE A 38 22.27 -4.56 -4.00
CA ILE A 38 22.00 -3.62 -5.08
C ILE A 38 21.76 -2.24 -4.50
N SER A 39 22.17 -1.23 -5.25
CA SER A 39 21.91 0.17 -4.97
C SER A 39 20.42 0.51 -5.10
N LYS A 40 20.03 1.68 -4.59
CA LYS A 40 18.67 2.21 -4.78
C LYS A 40 18.34 2.45 -6.26
N GLU A 41 19.33 2.84 -7.06
CA GLU A 41 19.18 3.06 -8.50
C GLU A 41 18.92 1.76 -9.25
N GLU A 42 19.61 0.68 -8.87
CA GLU A 42 19.37 -0.65 -9.42
C GLU A 42 17.98 -1.18 -9.00
N LEU A 43 17.57 -0.95 -7.75
CA LEU A 43 16.24 -1.32 -7.27
C LEU A 43 15.14 -0.54 -8.02
N ALA A 44 15.33 0.76 -8.24
CA ALA A 44 14.43 1.58 -9.06
C ALA A 44 14.33 1.05 -10.50
N SER A 45 15.45 0.62 -11.09
CA SER A 45 15.48 0.03 -12.44
C SER A 45 14.69 -1.29 -12.51
N ILE A 46 14.68 -2.07 -11.43
CA ILE A 46 13.82 -3.27 -11.31
C ILE A 46 12.35 -2.85 -11.32
N TYR A 47 11.96 -1.82 -10.55
CA TYR A 47 10.58 -1.33 -10.56
C TYR A 47 10.14 -0.85 -11.94
N GLU A 48 10.95 -0.09 -12.65
CA GLU A 48 10.64 0.35 -14.01
C GLU A 48 10.39 -0.83 -14.95
N SER A 49 11.21 -1.88 -14.84
CA SER A 49 11.05 -3.11 -15.62
C SER A 49 9.73 -3.81 -15.28
N LEU A 50 9.41 -3.96 -13.99
CA LEU A 50 8.17 -4.59 -13.53
C LEU A 50 6.93 -3.79 -13.94
N ILE A 51 6.96 -2.46 -13.84
CA ILE A 51 5.87 -1.57 -14.26
C ILE A 51 5.61 -1.75 -15.74
N LYS A 52 6.66 -1.75 -16.57
CA LYS A 52 6.54 -1.91 -18.02
C LYS A 52 6.04 -3.30 -18.42
N GLU A 53 6.54 -4.35 -17.78
CA GLU A 53 6.20 -5.73 -18.13
C GLU A 53 4.78 -6.12 -17.67
N PHE A 54 4.40 -5.70 -16.46
CA PHE A 54 3.17 -6.16 -15.81
C PHE A 54 2.07 -5.11 -15.71
N ASN A 55 2.31 -3.89 -16.20
CA ASN A 55 1.42 -2.74 -16.03
C ASN A 55 0.99 -2.58 -14.55
N LEU A 56 2.00 -2.55 -13.67
CA LEU A 56 1.77 -2.45 -12.23
C LEU A 56 0.94 -1.21 -11.91
N PHE A 57 -0.09 -1.42 -11.09
CA PHE A 57 -1.01 -0.38 -10.65
C PHE A 57 -0.50 0.34 -9.40
N SER A 58 0.14 -0.39 -8.49
CA SER A 58 0.71 0.19 -7.28
C SER A 58 1.98 -0.54 -6.82
N ILE A 59 2.85 0.22 -6.14
CA ILE A 59 3.99 -0.29 -5.38
C ILE A 59 3.90 0.31 -3.98
N GLU A 60 3.88 -0.55 -2.98
CA GLU A 60 3.93 -0.20 -1.57
C GLU A 60 5.34 -0.41 -1.01
N ASP A 61 5.80 0.56 -0.22
CA ASP A 61 7.13 0.65 0.39
C ASP A 61 8.30 0.25 -0.53
N PRO A 62 8.47 0.95 -1.67
CA PRO A 62 9.54 0.69 -2.65
C PRO A 62 10.96 0.94 -2.11
N PHE A 63 11.13 1.75 -1.07
CA PHE A 63 12.44 2.04 -0.50
C PHE A 63 12.37 1.97 1.01
N GLU A 64 13.52 2.10 1.66
CA GLU A 64 13.59 2.16 3.11
C GLU A 64 12.76 3.33 3.68
N GLU A 65 12.24 3.14 4.90
CA GLU A 65 11.21 3.96 5.55
C GLU A 65 11.59 5.42 5.84
N GLU A 66 12.87 5.80 5.72
CA GLU A 66 13.34 7.18 5.84
C GLU A 66 13.78 7.79 4.50
N ASP A 67 13.69 7.06 3.39
CA ASP A 67 14.10 7.52 2.05
C ASP A 67 12.96 8.23 1.29
N PHE A 68 12.38 9.26 1.92
CA PHE A 68 11.30 10.10 1.39
C PHE A 68 11.62 10.67 0.00
N GLU A 69 12.89 10.98 -0.27
CA GLU A 69 13.37 11.50 -1.55
C GLU A 69 13.22 10.46 -2.68
N SER A 70 13.61 9.21 -2.44
CA SER A 70 13.53 8.15 -3.46
C SER A 70 12.08 7.79 -3.78
N PHE A 71 11.20 7.78 -2.77
CA PHE A 71 9.76 7.68 -2.97
C PHE A 71 9.24 8.80 -3.90
N ALA A 72 9.62 10.05 -3.63
CA ALA A 72 9.21 11.19 -4.46
C ALA A 72 9.72 11.08 -5.89
N LYS A 73 10.97 10.62 -6.10
CA LYS A 73 11.55 10.37 -7.43
C LYS A 73 10.76 9.32 -8.20
N LEU A 74 10.46 8.17 -7.60
CA LEU A 74 9.67 7.11 -8.25
C LEU A 74 8.26 7.59 -8.58
N LYS A 75 7.58 8.26 -7.64
CA LYS A 75 6.24 8.82 -7.89
C LYS A 75 6.25 9.83 -9.03
N ASN A 76 7.31 10.63 -9.13
CA ASN A 76 7.42 11.64 -10.18
C ASN A 76 7.74 11.06 -11.55
N SER A 77 8.52 9.98 -11.63
CA SER A 77 8.82 9.29 -12.90
C SER A 77 7.65 8.44 -13.39
N GLN A 78 6.79 7.94 -12.50
CA GLN A 78 5.68 7.02 -12.82
C GLN A 78 4.31 7.62 -12.47
N LYS A 79 3.83 8.57 -13.29
CA LYS A 79 2.62 9.37 -12.99
C LYS A 79 1.32 8.56 -12.81
N SER A 80 1.22 7.38 -13.42
CA SER A 80 0.05 6.51 -13.32
C SER A 80 0.13 5.48 -12.19
N LEU A 81 1.25 5.42 -11.48
CA LEU A 81 1.49 4.46 -10.41
C LEU A 81 1.02 5.02 -9.07
N LEU A 82 0.34 4.20 -8.27
CA LEU A 82 0.18 4.49 -6.85
C LEU A 82 1.45 4.07 -6.10
N VAL A 83 2.20 5.04 -5.59
CA VAL A 83 3.30 4.86 -4.65
C VAL A 83 2.70 4.98 -3.25
N VAL A 84 2.60 3.83 -2.58
CA VAL A 84 1.93 3.66 -1.30
C VAL A 84 2.95 3.67 -0.18
N GLY A 85 2.75 4.50 0.85
CA GLY A 85 3.53 4.43 2.08
C GLY A 85 2.81 3.64 3.16
N ASP A 86 3.47 2.64 3.75
CA ASP A 86 3.05 1.91 4.94
C ASP A 86 4.01 2.20 6.10
N ASP A 87 5.23 1.64 6.07
CA ASP A 87 6.28 1.88 7.06
C ASP A 87 6.78 3.35 7.02
N LEU A 88 6.77 3.99 5.84
CA LEU A 88 7.10 5.43 5.69
C LEU A 88 6.19 6.34 6.55
N THR A 89 4.94 5.93 6.78
CA THR A 89 3.94 6.79 7.45
C THR A 89 3.42 6.24 8.77
N VAL A 90 3.42 4.91 8.95
CA VAL A 90 2.88 4.16 10.09
C VAL A 90 1.53 4.71 10.61
N THR A 91 0.65 5.14 9.71
CA THR A 91 -0.65 5.78 10.06
C THR A 91 -0.49 6.99 11.01
N ASN A 92 0.68 7.64 11.02
CA ASN A 92 1.04 8.74 11.89
C ASN A 92 0.95 10.09 11.17
N LYS A 93 0.22 11.03 11.77
CA LYS A 93 -0.04 12.37 11.21
C LYS A 93 1.23 13.19 10.94
N MET A 94 2.25 13.09 11.79
CA MET A 94 3.50 13.86 11.63
C MET A 94 4.34 13.32 10.47
N LEU A 95 4.47 11.99 10.37
CA LEU A 95 5.17 11.35 9.25
C LEU A 95 4.44 11.54 7.93
N LEU A 96 3.10 11.48 7.96
CA LEU A 96 2.28 11.84 6.80
C LEU A 96 2.52 13.30 6.38
N GLN A 97 2.60 14.25 7.32
CA GLN A 97 2.90 15.64 6.99
C GLN A 97 4.27 15.77 6.30
N LYS A 98 5.30 15.08 6.79
CA LYS A 98 6.62 15.01 6.13
C LYS A 98 6.49 14.44 4.70
N ALA A 99 5.76 13.34 4.52
CA ALA A 99 5.54 12.73 3.22
C ALA A 99 4.79 13.65 2.23
N ILE A 100 3.87 14.48 2.74
CA ILE A 100 3.16 15.51 1.97
C ILE A 100 4.13 16.60 1.53
N ASP A 101 4.90 17.15 2.47
CA ASP A 101 5.84 18.25 2.23
C ASP A 101 6.91 17.86 1.21
N GLU A 102 7.42 16.63 1.32
CA GLU A 102 8.41 16.05 0.41
C GLU A 102 7.79 15.46 -0.87
N LYS A 103 6.45 15.41 -0.95
CA LYS A 103 5.70 14.82 -2.07
C LYS A 103 6.12 13.37 -2.35
N SER A 104 6.32 12.58 -1.32
CA SER A 104 6.86 11.22 -1.42
C SER A 104 5.84 10.20 -1.93
N ILE A 105 4.58 10.31 -1.50
CA ILE A 105 3.52 9.32 -1.80
C ILE A 105 2.31 9.95 -2.49
N ASN A 106 1.44 9.11 -3.06
CA ASN A 106 0.08 9.48 -3.51
C ASN A 106 -0.98 8.50 -2.98
N ALA A 107 -0.58 7.50 -2.21
CA ALA A 107 -1.46 6.62 -1.47
C ALA A 107 -0.80 6.25 -0.14
N MET A 108 -1.59 5.85 0.85
CA MET A 108 -1.07 5.35 2.13
C MET A 108 -1.87 4.16 2.65
N ILE A 109 -1.16 3.27 3.35
CA ILE A 109 -1.78 2.23 4.15
C ILE A 109 -2.29 2.81 5.47
N ILE A 110 -3.50 2.41 5.85
CA ILE A 110 -4.13 2.75 7.12
C ILE A 110 -4.27 1.48 7.96
N LYS A 111 -3.52 1.43 9.07
CA LYS A 111 -3.61 0.39 10.09
C LYS A 111 -3.94 1.07 11.43
N PRO A 112 -5.20 1.05 11.87
CA PRO A 112 -5.62 1.78 13.09
C PRO A 112 -4.78 1.45 14.33
N ASN A 113 -4.27 0.22 14.42
CA ASN A 113 -3.46 -0.23 15.54
C ASN A 113 -2.00 0.28 15.55
N GLN A 114 -1.52 0.96 14.49
CA GLN A 114 -0.21 1.62 14.51
C GLN A 114 -0.23 2.94 15.30
N ILE A 115 -1.36 3.67 15.27
CA ILE A 115 -1.51 4.95 15.96
C ILE A 115 -2.26 4.83 17.29
N GLY A 116 -3.05 3.77 17.46
CA GLY A 116 -3.61 3.35 18.75
C GLY A 116 -5.08 3.72 18.96
N THR A 117 -5.52 4.89 18.51
CA THR A 117 -6.94 5.30 18.62
C THR A 117 -7.63 5.52 17.27
N LEU A 118 -8.95 5.31 17.27
CA LEU A 118 -9.76 5.61 16.09
C LEU A 118 -9.75 7.11 15.76
N SER A 119 -9.78 7.99 16.77
CA SER A 119 -9.73 9.44 16.55
C SER A 119 -8.47 9.86 15.81
N GLU A 120 -7.30 9.39 16.24
CA GLU A 120 -6.03 9.70 15.57
C GLU A 120 -5.98 9.09 14.17
N THR A 121 -6.51 7.87 14.00
CA THR A 121 -6.63 7.25 12.67
C THR A 121 -7.45 8.14 11.73
N LEU A 122 -8.63 8.61 12.18
CA LEU A 122 -9.52 9.45 11.37
C LEU A 122 -8.90 10.82 11.08
N GLU A 123 -8.15 11.40 12.02
CA GLU A 123 -7.41 12.64 11.78
C GLU A 123 -6.32 12.47 10.71
N THR A 124 -5.54 11.39 10.77
CA THR A 124 -4.54 11.07 9.75
C THR A 124 -5.21 10.85 8.38
N MET A 125 -6.29 10.06 8.34
CA MET A 125 -7.03 9.80 7.10
C MET A 125 -7.62 11.09 6.50
N LYS A 126 -8.10 12.01 7.35
CA LYS A 126 -8.61 13.31 6.93
C LYS A 126 -7.50 14.17 6.31
N LEU A 127 -6.33 14.24 6.96
CA LEU A 127 -5.17 14.99 6.45
C LEU A 127 -4.72 14.46 5.07
N ALA A 128 -4.66 13.13 4.91
CA ALA A 128 -4.32 12.50 3.65
C ALA A 128 -5.31 12.89 2.54
N ARG A 129 -6.62 12.82 2.82
CA ARG A 129 -7.67 13.21 1.87
C ARG A 129 -7.58 14.67 1.45
N GLU A 130 -7.35 15.58 2.40
CA GLU A 130 -7.19 17.01 2.12
C GLU A 130 -6.00 17.30 1.20
N ASN A 131 -5.04 16.36 1.12
CA ASN A 131 -3.85 16.45 0.28
C ASN A 131 -3.89 15.49 -0.94
N ASN A 132 -5.06 14.97 -1.30
CA ASN A 132 -5.25 14.04 -2.44
C ASN A 132 -4.38 12.77 -2.36
N ILE A 133 -4.15 12.27 -1.16
CA ILE A 133 -3.51 10.97 -0.93
C ILE A 133 -4.62 9.92 -0.78
N GLU A 134 -4.55 8.89 -1.62
CA GLU A 134 -5.50 7.78 -1.60
C GLU A 134 -5.33 6.92 -0.34
N LEU A 135 -6.45 6.44 0.19
CA LEU A 135 -6.48 5.69 1.44
C LEU A 135 -6.71 4.21 1.18
N ILE A 136 -5.84 3.35 1.69
CA ILE A 136 -5.99 1.90 1.63
C ILE A 136 -6.03 1.37 3.06
N VAL A 137 -7.21 0.99 3.54
CA VAL A 137 -7.31 0.35 4.86
C VAL A 137 -6.70 -1.04 4.77
N SER A 138 -5.85 -1.41 5.73
CA SER A 138 -5.13 -2.68 5.70
C SER A 138 -5.36 -3.49 6.96
N HIS A 139 -5.35 -4.81 6.76
CA HIS A 139 -5.20 -5.79 7.82
C HIS A 139 -3.79 -5.77 8.45
N ARG A 140 -3.55 -6.64 9.43
CA ARG A 140 -2.21 -6.99 9.92
C ARG A 140 -1.79 -8.41 9.53
N GLY A 141 -0.50 -8.73 9.65
CA GLY A 141 0.00 -10.08 9.37
C GLY A 141 -0.69 -11.17 10.20
N GLU A 142 -1.02 -10.84 11.45
CA GLU A 142 -1.87 -11.65 12.34
C GLU A 142 -3.22 -10.94 12.50
N GLU A 143 -4.31 -11.67 12.31
CA GLU A 143 -5.68 -11.12 12.30
C GLU A 143 -6.61 -11.96 13.16
N THR A 144 -7.77 -11.39 13.47
CA THR A 144 -8.84 -12.02 14.24
C THR A 144 -10.13 -12.12 13.41
N ASP A 145 -11.17 -12.68 14.01
CA ASP A 145 -12.53 -12.70 13.44
C ASP A 145 -13.27 -11.35 13.60
N ASP A 146 -12.55 -10.25 13.75
CA ASP A 146 -13.08 -8.89 13.66
C ASP A 146 -13.13 -8.41 12.20
N ASP A 147 -14.19 -7.74 11.75
CA ASP A 147 -14.34 -7.23 10.38
C ASP A 147 -14.37 -5.68 10.30
N PHE A 148 -14.00 -4.99 11.39
CA PHE A 148 -14.11 -3.53 11.53
C PHE A 148 -13.49 -2.75 10.38
N ILE A 149 -12.35 -3.20 9.86
CA ILE A 149 -11.63 -2.50 8.78
C ILE A 149 -12.45 -2.42 7.48
N ALA A 150 -13.42 -3.31 7.26
CA ALA A 150 -14.33 -3.23 6.13
C ALA A 150 -15.31 -2.06 6.29
N ASP A 151 -15.91 -1.89 7.47
CA ASP A 151 -16.75 -0.74 7.80
C ASP A 151 -15.97 0.56 7.72
N LEU A 152 -14.74 0.60 8.25
CA LEU A 152 -13.88 1.78 8.18
C LEU A 152 -13.59 2.18 6.72
N ALA A 153 -13.22 1.20 5.89
CA ALA A 153 -12.94 1.44 4.47
C ALA A 153 -14.16 1.98 3.73
N TYR A 154 -15.34 1.37 3.95
CA TYR A 154 -16.58 1.80 3.30
C TYR A 154 -17.05 3.17 3.80
N ALA A 155 -17.16 3.35 5.12
CA ALA A 155 -17.69 4.57 5.73
C ALA A 155 -16.84 5.79 5.40
N PHE A 156 -15.52 5.62 5.31
CA PHE A 156 -14.64 6.71 4.93
C PHE A 156 -14.53 6.86 3.40
N GLY A 157 -15.03 5.95 2.57
CA GLY A 157 -14.88 6.02 1.12
C GLY A 157 -13.41 5.88 0.69
N CYS A 158 -12.71 4.91 1.26
CA CYS A 158 -11.31 4.64 0.95
C CYS A 158 -11.16 4.07 -0.47
N PHE A 159 -10.00 4.31 -1.08
CA PHE A 159 -9.65 3.80 -2.40
C PHE A 159 -9.68 2.26 -2.44
N GLY A 160 -9.23 1.61 -1.37
CA GLY A 160 -9.18 0.16 -1.31
C GLY A 160 -9.10 -0.41 0.09
N LEU A 161 -9.22 -1.73 0.14
CA LEU A 161 -9.05 -2.57 1.32
C LEU A 161 -8.00 -3.64 1.03
N LYS A 162 -6.90 -3.65 1.79
CA LYS A 162 -5.88 -4.71 1.78
C LYS A 162 -6.18 -5.73 2.88
N ALA A 163 -7.06 -6.68 2.59
CA ALA A 163 -7.52 -7.69 3.57
C ALA A 163 -6.95 -9.10 3.35
N GLY A 164 -6.03 -9.29 2.41
CA GLY A 164 -5.32 -10.57 2.19
C GLY A 164 -6.11 -11.58 1.37
N SER A 165 -5.55 -12.79 1.21
CA SER A 165 -6.19 -13.84 0.40
C SER A 165 -7.52 -14.31 1.01
N PRO A 166 -8.62 -14.43 0.24
CA PRO A 166 -9.93 -14.86 0.73
C PRO A 166 -9.99 -16.35 1.11
N LEU A 167 -8.88 -17.09 0.99
CA LEU A 167 -8.79 -18.50 1.38
C LEU A 167 -8.80 -18.69 2.90
N LYS A 168 -8.30 -17.73 3.67
CA LYS A 168 -8.26 -17.80 5.14
C LYS A 168 -9.52 -17.16 5.73
N SER A 169 -10.09 -17.74 6.78
CA SER A 169 -11.36 -17.29 7.37
C SER A 169 -11.26 -15.87 7.92
N GLU A 170 -10.17 -15.57 8.64
CA GLU A 170 -9.92 -14.26 9.26
C GLU A 170 -9.69 -13.14 8.21
N ARG A 171 -9.54 -13.51 6.93
CA ARG A 171 -9.44 -12.59 5.79
C ARG A 171 -10.76 -12.50 5.06
N ARG A 172 -11.41 -13.64 4.85
CA ARG A 172 -12.70 -13.76 4.14
C ARG A 172 -13.79 -12.91 4.80
N LEU A 173 -13.89 -12.91 6.13
CA LEU A 173 -14.99 -12.20 6.79
C LEU A 173 -15.02 -10.70 6.48
N LYS A 174 -13.86 -10.07 6.21
CA LYS A 174 -13.78 -8.65 5.81
C LYS A 174 -14.44 -8.43 4.45
N TYR A 175 -14.27 -9.37 3.51
CA TYR A 175 -14.95 -9.33 2.21
C TYR A 175 -16.44 -9.61 2.34
N ASP A 176 -16.83 -10.60 3.16
CA ASP A 176 -18.24 -10.90 3.42
C ASP A 176 -18.94 -9.70 4.07
N ARG A 177 -18.23 -8.95 4.92
CA ARG A 177 -18.73 -7.70 5.50
C ARG A 177 -18.98 -6.63 4.45
N LEU A 178 -18.06 -6.43 3.50
CA LEU A 178 -18.27 -5.50 2.39
C LEU A 178 -19.49 -5.87 1.53
N ILE A 179 -19.69 -7.16 1.25
CA ILE A 179 -20.88 -7.64 0.52
C ILE A 179 -22.15 -7.25 1.29
N LYS A 180 -22.21 -7.57 2.60
CA LYS A 180 -23.36 -7.21 3.46
C LYS A 180 -23.62 -5.71 3.54
N ILE A 181 -22.58 -4.88 3.50
CA ILE A 181 -22.71 -3.43 3.47
C ILE A 181 -23.28 -2.97 2.12
N SER A 182 -22.85 -3.56 1.01
CA SER A 182 -23.28 -3.19 -0.35
C SER A 182 -24.72 -3.58 -0.70
N GLU A 183 -25.29 -4.56 0.01
CA GLU A 183 -26.66 -5.03 -0.20
C GLU A 183 -27.72 -4.20 0.54
N ARG A 184 -27.29 -3.19 1.31
CA ARG A 184 -28.17 -2.26 2.05
C ARG A 184 -28.48 -1.02 1.23
#